data_AF-A0A1B6KE98-F1
#
_entry.id   AF-A0A1B6KE98-F1
#
_cell.length_a   1.000
_cell.length_b   1.000
_cell.length_c   1.000
_cell.angle_alpha   90.00
_cell.angle_beta   90.00
_cell.angle_gamma   90.00
#
_symmetry.space_group_name_H-M   'P 1'
#
loop_
_entity.id
_entity.type
_entity.pdbx_description
1 polymer ?
#
loop_
_entity_poly.entity_id
_entity_poly.type
_entity_poly.pdbx_seq_one_letter_code
_entity_poly.pdbx_strand_id
1 'polypeptide(L)'
;WSRYLSEAAPYRLFLRYMKHLLGPVSHSLGWDDSGTHMNKLMRSDILASAVLCDVEETVKEARAKFHAWMTKGTRIPPNLREVVYSAGIKYGGVKEWQFCWSKYNSSGVPSERKLLLRVMGVASDPWILQRYLLATLDRDKVRPQ
;
A
#
# COMPACT_ATOMS: atom_id res chain seq x y z
N TRP A 1 5.77 -17.28 -0.02
CA TRP A 1 4.54 -17.91 -0.53
C TRP A 1 4.02 -17.25 -1.80
N SER A 2 3.71 -15.94 -1.82
CA SER A 2 3.27 -15.26 -3.07
C SER A 2 4.29 -15.33 -4.21
N ARG A 3 5.60 -15.25 -3.91
CA ARG A 3 6.68 -15.34 -4.91
C ARG A 3 6.86 -16.74 -5.54
N TYR A 4 6.55 -17.81 -4.81
CA TYR A 4 6.61 -19.19 -5.32
C TYR A 4 5.37 -19.56 -6.14
N LEU A 5 4.23 -18.94 -5.84
CA LEU A 5 3.02 -19.10 -6.64
C LEU A 5 3.03 -18.18 -7.86
N SER A 6 3.60 -16.97 -7.80
CA SER A 6 3.52 -15.97 -8.87
C SER A 6 4.06 -16.41 -10.23
N GLU A 7 4.97 -17.38 -10.24
CA GLU A 7 5.59 -17.92 -11.46
C GLU A 7 4.78 -19.09 -12.07
N ALA A 8 3.73 -19.56 -11.39
CA ALA A 8 2.95 -20.73 -11.78
C ALA A 8 1.49 -20.38 -12.13
N ALA A 9 0.92 -21.10 -13.13
CA ALA A 9 -0.48 -20.98 -13.54
C ALA A 9 -1.53 -21.00 -12.39
N PRO A 10 -1.34 -21.74 -11.28
CA PRO A 10 -2.25 -21.74 -10.14
C PRO A 10 -2.43 -20.38 -9.45
N TYR A 11 -1.47 -19.46 -9.56
CA TYR A 11 -1.57 -18.15 -8.92
C TYR A 11 -2.66 -17.28 -9.52
N ARG A 12 -2.92 -17.41 -10.82
CA ARG A 12 -4.06 -16.72 -11.47
C ARG A 12 -5.39 -17.22 -10.92
N LEU A 13 -5.51 -18.53 -10.66
CA LEU A 13 -6.70 -19.12 -10.06
C LEU A 13 -6.86 -18.67 -8.59
N PHE A 14 -5.77 -18.66 -7.84
CA PHE A 14 -5.75 -18.16 -6.47
C PHE A 14 -6.16 -16.69 -6.39
N LEU A 15 -5.60 -15.82 -7.24
CA LEU A 15 -5.98 -14.41 -7.30
C LEU A 15 -7.47 -14.25 -7.66
N ARG A 16 -7.99 -15.03 -8.60
CA ARG A 16 -9.42 -15.01 -8.95
C ARG A 16 -10.29 -15.39 -7.76
N TYR A 17 -9.92 -16.43 -7.03
CA TYR A 17 -10.63 -16.87 -5.82
C TYR A 17 -10.58 -15.80 -4.72
N MET A 18 -9.40 -15.23 -4.47
CA MET A 18 -9.23 -14.13 -3.51
C MET A 18 -10.04 -12.89 -3.89
N LYS A 19 -10.05 -12.50 -5.18
CA LYS A 19 -10.89 -11.39 -5.67
C LYS A 19 -12.37 -11.66 -5.39
N HIS A 20 -12.84 -12.89 -5.61
CA HIS A 20 -14.23 -13.28 -5.35
C HIS A 20 -14.61 -13.22 -3.86
N LEU A 21 -13.71 -13.64 -2.97
CA LEU A 21 -13.94 -13.56 -1.51
C LEU A 21 -13.87 -12.12 -0.99
N LEU A 22 -12.87 -11.36 -1.44
CA LEU A 22 -12.60 -10.02 -0.91
C LEU A 22 -13.55 -8.95 -1.47
N GLY A 23 -14.09 -9.14 -2.68
CA GLY A 23 -15.04 -8.23 -3.31
C GLY A 23 -16.21 -7.82 -2.41
N PRO A 24 -17.10 -8.75 -1.99
CA PRO A 24 -18.28 -8.41 -1.19
C PRO A 24 -17.91 -7.84 0.18
N VAL A 25 -16.85 -8.37 0.81
CA VAL A 25 -16.43 -7.93 2.15
C VAL A 25 -15.85 -6.51 2.09
N SER A 26 -15.02 -6.20 1.09
CA SER A 26 -14.47 -4.85 0.89
C SER A 26 -15.57 -3.82 0.65
N HIS A 27 -16.60 -4.18 -0.12
CA HIS A 27 -17.76 -3.31 -0.36
C HIS A 27 -18.58 -3.07 0.91
N SER A 28 -18.81 -4.11 1.72
CA SER A 28 -19.56 -3.99 2.99
C SER A 28 -18.85 -3.15 4.05
N LEU A 29 -17.51 -3.21 4.12
CA LEU A 29 -16.74 -2.51 5.14
C LEU A 29 -16.57 -1.02 4.84
N GLY A 30 -16.57 -0.67 3.55
CA GLY A 30 -16.39 0.69 3.06
C GLY A 30 -15.06 1.32 3.46
N TRP A 31 -14.97 2.64 3.24
CA TRP A 31 -13.77 3.45 3.51
C TRP A 31 -13.92 4.39 4.71
N ASP A 32 -15.00 4.25 5.47
CA ASP A 32 -15.25 5.05 6.65
C ASP A 32 -14.59 4.40 7.89
N ASP A 33 -13.89 5.19 8.70
CA ASP A 33 -13.17 4.69 9.89
C ASP A 33 -14.11 4.58 11.10
N SER A 34 -15.28 3.97 10.89
CA SER A 34 -16.32 3.74 11.88
C SER A 34 -16.27 2.30 12.43
N GLY A 35 -16.88 2.12 13.60
CA GLY A 35 -16.99 0.83 14.29
C GLY A 35 -15.97 0.61 15.41
N THR A 36 -15.94 -0.62 15.93
CA THR A 36 -15.05 -1.05 17.01
C THR A 36 -13.58 -1.12 16.55
N HIS A 37 -12.64 -1.19 17.50
CA HIS A 37 -11.22 -1.35 17.18
C HIS A 37 -10.94 -2.58 16.29
N MET A 38 -11.61 -3.71 16.57
CA MET A 38 -11.50 -4.92 15.75
C MET A 38 -11.96 -4.68 14.30
N ASN A 39 -13.09 -4.01 14.11
CA ASN A 39 -13.62 -3.70 12.78
C ASN A 39 -12.64 -2.83 11.98
N LYS A 40 -11.98 -1.88 12.65
CA LYS A 40 -10.97 -0.99 12.02
C LYS A 40 -9.74 -1.77 11.57
N LEU A 41 -9.24 -2.68 12.40
CA LEU A 41 -8.10 -3.54 12.06
C LEU A 41 -8.44 -4.47 10.89
N MET A 42 -9.58 -5.17 10.98
CA MET A 42 -10.05 -6.04 9.90
C MET A 42 -10.22 -5.28 8.59
N ARG A 43 -10.78 -4.07 8.63
CA ARG A 43 -10.92 -3.20 7.45
C ARG A 43 -9.57 -2.88 6.81
N SER A 44 -8.58 -2.47 7.60
CA SER A 44 -7.23 -2.20 7.10
C SER A 44 -6.65 -3.42 6.38
N ASP A 45 -6.72 -4.60 7.01
CA ASP A 45 -6.13 -5.83 6.47
C ASP A 45 -6.85 -6.33 5.22
N ILE A 46 -8.19 -6.28 5.21
CA ILE A 46 -9.01 -6.70 4.08
C ILE A 46 -8.80 -5.77 2.88
N LEU A 47 -8.80 -4.45 3.10
CA LEU A 47 -8.58 -3.49 2.02
C LEU A 47 -7.14 -3.56 1.50
N ALA A 48 -6.13 -3.74 2.36
CA ALA A 48 -4.75 -3.94 1.93
C ALA A 48 -4.62 -5.20 1.06
N SER A 49 -5.26 -6.30 1.49
CA SER A 49 -5.28 -7.57 0.74
C SER A 49 -6.01 -7.42 -0.59
N ALA A 50 -7.13 -6.68 -0.63
CA ALA A 50 -7.88 -6.41 -1.85
C ALA A 50 -7.07 -5.59 -2.87
N VAL A 51 -6.32 -4.58 -2.41
CA VAL A 51 -5.38 -3.82 -3.24
C VAL A 51 -4.25 -4.71 -3.76
N LEU A 52 -3.71 -5.61 -2.94
CA LEU A 52 -2.68 -6.56 -3.35
C LEU A 52 -3.20 -7.60 -4.33
N CYS A 53 -4.46 -8.02 -4.19
CA CYS A 53 -5.12 -8.97 -5.08
C CYS A 53 -5.73 -8.31 -6.32
N ASP A 54 -5.60 -6.99 -6.50
CA ASP A 54 -6.09 -6.23 -7.67
C ASP A 54 -7.63 -6.23 -7.81
N VAL A 55 -8.34 -6.05 -6.69
CA VAL A 55 -9.80 -5.81 -6.69
C VAL A 55 -10.06 -4.40 -7.24
N GLU A 56 -10.67 -4.34 -8.42
CA GLU A 56 -10.74 -3.12 -9.24
C GLU A 56 -11.35 -1.91 -8.52
N GLU A 57 -12.52 -2.08 -7.90
CA GLU A 57 -13.20 -1.01 -7.13
C GLU A 57 -12.35 -0.50 -5.98
N THR A 58 -11.74 -1.40 -5.20
CA THR A 58 -10.90 -1.02 -4.06
C THR A 58 -9.63 -0.30 -4.53
N VAL A 59 -9.01 -0.77 -5.62
CA VAL A 59 -7.82 -0.14 -6.20
C VAL A 59 -8.14 1.26 -6.70
N LYS A 60 -9.28 1.43 -7.40
CA LYS A 60 -9.72 2.74 -7.93
C LYS A 60 -9.91 3.76 -6.81
N GLU A 61 -10.63 3.39 -5.75
CA GLU A 61 -10.85 4.23 -4.57
C GLU A 61 -9.54 4.56 -3.84
N ALA A 62 -8.68 3.56 -3.64
CA ALA A 62 -7.38 3.75 -2.98
C ALA A 62 -6.48 4.72 -3.76
N ARG A 63 -6.44 4.59 -5.08
CA ARG A 63 -5.68 5.50 -5.97
C ARG A 63 -6.26 6.90 -5.96
N ALA A 64 -7.58 7.05 -5.98
CA ALA A 64 -8.23 8.36 -5.89
C ALA A 64 -7.87 9.08 -4.58
N LYS A 65 -7.90 8.36 -3.45
CA LYS A 65 -7.49 8.90 -2.14
C LYS A 65 -6.01 9.26 -2.09
N PHE A 66 -5.14 8.44 -2.68
CA PHE A 66 -3.71 8.72 -2.78
C PHE A 66 -3.45 9.98 -3.61
N HIS A 67 -4.14 10.12 -4.75
CA HIS A 67 -4.04 11.29 -5.60
C HIS A 67 -4.54 12.56 -4.91
N ALA A 68 -5.66 12.49 -4.18
CA ALA A 68 -6.16 13.60 -3.37
C ALA A 68 -5.15 14.00 -2.27
N TRP A 69 -4.47 13.03 -1.66
CA TRP A 69 -3.41 13.30 -0.70
C TRP A 69 -2.21 14.01 -1.32
N MET A 70 -1.75 13.59 -2.51
CA MET A 70 -0.65 14.26 -3.21
C MET A 70 -0.99 15.69 -3.65
N THR A 71 -2.20 15.90 -4.20
CA THR A 71 -2.57 17.18 -4.84
C THR A 71 -3.15 18.19 -3.86
N LYS A 72 -4.01 17.75 -2.95
CA LYS A 72 -4.75 18.61 -2.03
C LYS A 72 -4.25 18.53 -0.59
N GLY A 73 -3.32 17.63 -0.28
CA GLY A 73 -2.86 17.39 1.09
C GLY A 73 -3.93 16.78 1.99
N THR A 74 -4.95 16.12 1.41
CA THR A 74 -6.07 15.55 2.16
C THR A 74 -5.57 14.55 3.21
N ARG A 75 -5.98 14.73 4.47
CA ARG A 75 -5.57 13.85 5.57
C ARG A 75 -6.15 12.46 5.40
N ILE A 76 -5.29 11.45 5.35
CA ILE A 76 -5.69 10.03 5.34
C ILE A 76 -5.76 9.51 6.78
N PRO A 77 -6.87 8.86 7.18
CA PRO A 77 -7.00 8.21 8.48
C PRO A 77 -5.87 7.20 8.72
N PRO A 78 -5.28 7.12 9.92
CA PRO A 78 -4.12 6.25 10.19
C PRO A 78 -4.31 4.79 9.75
N ASN A 79 -5.49 4.22 10.00
CA ASN A 79 -5.82 2.83 9.64
C ASN A 79 -5.89 2.58 8.12
N LEU A 80 -6.04 3.63 7.32
CA LEU A 80 -6.16 3.52 5.86
C LEU A 80 -4.88 3.92 5.14
N ARG A 81 -3.88 4.48 5.85
CA ARG A 81 -2.63 4.95 5.24
C ARG A 81 -1.88 3.82 4.56
N GLU A 82 -1.79 2.65 5.19
CA GLU A 82 -1.11 1.50 4.60
C GLU A 82 -1.72 1.11 3.27
N VAL A 83 -3.05 1.00 3.23
CA VAL A 83 -3.83 0.64 2.03
C VAL A 83 -3.63 1.68 0.92
N VAL A 84 -3.83 2.95 1.25
CA VAL A 84 -3.80 4.05 0.27
C VAL A 84 -2.38 4.25 -0.28
N TYR A 85 -1.36 4.24 0.59
CA TYR A 85 0.03 4.35 0.15
C TYR A 85 0.41 3.14 -0.71
N SER A 86 0.01 1.92 -0.32
CA SER A 86 0.34 0.71 -1.08
C SER A 86 -0.29 0.73 -2.46
N ALA A 87 -1.53 1.18 -2.60
CA ALA A 87 -2.16 1.34 -3.90
C ALA A 87 -1.45 2.41 -4.75
N GLY A 88 -1.08 3.54 -4.15
CA GLY A 88 -0.36 4.62 -4.83
C GLY A 88 0.99 4.18 -5.37
N ILE A 89 1.76 3.42 -4.58
CA ILE A 89 3.08 2.92 -5.00
C ILE A 89 2.98 1.75 -5.97
N LYS A 90 2.06 0.80 -5.74
CA LYS A 90 1.92 -0.40 -6.58
C LYS A 90 1.43 -0.08 -7.98
N TYR A 91 0.44 0.81 -8.10
CA TYR A 91 -0.21 1.19 -9.36
C TYR A 91 0.18 2.60 -9.86
N GLY A 92 1.14 3.23 -9.19
CA GLY A 92 1.77 4.48 -9.63
C GLY A 92 3.13 4.22 -10.28
N GLY A 93 3.92 5.28 -10.43
CA GLY A 93 5.27 5.20 -10.96
C GLY A 93 6.26 6.02 -10.14
N VAL A 94 7.27 6.55 -10.82
CA VAL A 94 8.39 7.28 -10.20
C VAL A 94 7.91 8.52 -9.43
N LYS A 95 6.87 9.22 -9.91
CA LYS A 95 6.35 10.45 -9.28
C LYS A 95 5.76 10.15 -7.90
N GLU A 96 4.90 9.15 -7.82
CA GLU A 96 4.26 8.68 -6.60
C GLU A 96 5.31 8.18 -5.59
N TRP A 97 6.30 7.44 -6.08
CA TRP A 97 7.39 6.95 -5.25
C TRP A 97 8.25 8.08 -4.68
N GLN A 98 8.66 9.04 -5.51
CA GLN A 98 9.42 10.20 -5.06
C GLN A 98 8.66 11.05 -4.03
N PHE A 99 7.33 11.17 -4.18
CA PHE A 99 6.50 11.84 -3.20
C PHE A 99 6.55 11.15 -1.84
N CYS A 100 6.36 9.82 -1.80
CA CYS A 100 6.49 9.04 -0.56
C CYS A 100 7.90 9.10 0.04
N TRP A 101 8.94 9.10 -0.79
CA TRP A 101 10.33 9.24 -0.34
C TRP A 101 10.60 10.61 0.30
N SER A 102 10.09 11.68 -0.32
CA SER A 102 10.14 13.04 0.26
C SER A 102 9.41 13.09 1.61
N LYS A 103 8.21 12.50 1.68
CA LYS A 103 7.45 12.39 2.93
C LYS A 103 8.20 11.63 4.01
N TYR A 104 8.89 10.54 3.67
CA TYR A 104 9.73 9.78 4.59
C TYR A 104 10.84 10.64 5.19
N ASN A 105 11.53 11.44 4.38
CA ASN A 105 12.62 12.32 4.84
C ASN A 105 12.10 13.50 5.66
N SER A 106 10.90 14.00 5.37
CA SER A 106 10.29 15.11 6.12
C SER A 106 9.58 14.69 7.40
N SER A 107 9.17 13.42 7.54
CA SER A 107 8.37 12.96 8.67
C SER A 107 9.25 12.72 9.90
N GLY A 108 8.93 13.40 11.01
CA GLY A 108 9.55 13.15 12.32
C GLY A 108 8.94 11.96 13.07
N VAL A 109 7.86 11.36 12.56
CA VAL A 109 7.10 10.33 13.27
C VAL A 109 7.64 8.93 12.94
N PRO A 110 8.22 8.18 13.91
CA PRO A 110 8.84 6.89 13.63
C PRO A 110 7.88 5.85 13.03
N SER A 111 6.63 5.82 13.49
CA SER A 111 5.61 4.88 12.97
C SER A 111 5.26 5.16 11.51
N GLU A 112 5.16 6.43 11.12
CA GLU A 112 4.92 6.82 9.72
C GLU A 112 6.12 6.53 8.83
N ARG A 113 7.34 6.77 9.33
CA ARG A 113 8.58 6.40 8.61
C ARG A 113 8.65 4.90 8.35
N LYS A 114 8.36 4.08 9.37
CA LYS A 114 8.33 2.61 9.23
C LYS A 114 7.28 2.17 8.22
N LEU A 115 6.09 2.79 8.26
CA LEU A 115 5.03 2.50 7.30
C LEU A 115 5.44 2.86 5.86
N LEU A 116 6.00 4.05 5.65
CA LEU A 116 6.46 4.48 4.32
C LEU A 116 7.54 3.55 3.78
N LEU A 117 8.52 3.13 4.59
CA LEU A 117 9.54 2.16 4.18
C LEU A 117 8.93 0.82 3.74
N ARG A 118 7.96 0.31 4.50
CA ARG A 118 7.27 -0.94 4.16
C ARG A 118 6.55 -0.82 2.82
N VAL A 119 5.83 0.28 2.63
CA VAL A 119 4.99 0.49 1.45
C VAL A 119 5.81 0.77 0.19
N MET A 120 6.91 1.51 0.29
CA MET A 120 7.80 1.80 -0.85
C MET A 120 8.42 0.53 -1.46
N GLY A 121 8.49 -0.57 -0.71
CA GLY A 121 8.91 -1.88 -1.21
C GLY A 121 7.88 -2.61 -2.07
N VAL A 122 6.64 -2.12 -2.15
CA VAL A 122 5.56 -2.69 -2.97
C VAL A 122 5.59 -2.15 -4.41
N ALA A 123 6.56 -1.29 -4.75
CA ALA A 123 6.71 -0.72 -6.09
C ALA A 123 6.82 -1.81 -7.15
N SER A 124 6.10 -1.65 -8.26
CA SER A 124 6.10 -2.63 -9.36
C SER A 124 7.29 -2.48 -10.30
N ASP A 125 7.98 -1.34 -10.27
CA ASP A 125 9.13 -1.02 -11.13
C ASP A 125 10.45 -1.56 -10.53
N PRO A 126 11.13 -2.51 -11.20
CA PRO A 126 12.40 -3.06 -10.74
C PRO A 126 13.51 -2.01 -10.54
N TRP A 127 13.54 -0.96 -11.36
CA TRP A 127 14.55 0.10 -11.25
C TRP A 127 14.36 0.93 -9.98
N ILE A 128 13.11 1.23 -9.63
CA ILE A 128 12.77 1.90 -8.37
C ILE A 128 13.17 1.01 -7.18
N LEU A 129 12.86 -0.29 -7.24
CA LEU A 129 13.23 -1.24 -6.18
C LEU A 129 14.75 -1.37 -6.02
N GLN A 130 15.50 -1.41 -7.11
CA GLN A 130 16.96 -1.46 -7.07
C GLN A 130 17.54 -0.19 -6.42
N ARG A 131 17.05 0.99 -6.82
CA ARG A 131 17.44 2.26 -6.23
C ARG A 131 17.08 2.32 -4.74
N TYR A 132 15.90 1.80 -4.38
CA TYR A 132 15.45 1.75 -3.00
C TYR A 132 16.35 0.83 -2.15
N LEU A 133 16.70 -0.36 -2.66
CA LEU A 133 17.61 -1.27 -1.99
C LEU A 133 18.97 -0.60 -1.71
N LEU A 134 19.56 0.06 -2.70
CA LEU A 134 20.82 0.78 -2.52
C LEU A 134 20.70 1.90 -1.47
N ALA A 135 19.57 2.63 -1.46
CA ALA A 135 19.32 3.66 -0.46
C ALA A 135 19.12 3.09 0.95
N THR A 136 18.61 1.86 1.11
CA THR A 136 18.47 1.20 2.42
C THR A 136 19.78 0.69 2.99
N LEU A 137 20.80 0.48 2.15
CA LEU A 137 22.15 0.08 2.57
C LEU A 137 23.01 1.29 3.00
N ASP A 138 22.57 2.49 2.65
CA ASP A 138 23.19 3.76 3.04
C ASP A 138 22.76 4.15 4.46
N ARG A 139 23.70 4.04 5.41
CA ARG A 139 23.45 4.28 6.85
C ARG A 139 23.02 5.72 7.16
N ASP A 140 23.35 6.67 6.29
CA ASP A 140 22.97 8.08 6.45
C ASP A 140 21.52 8.32 6.03
N LYS A 141 20.97 7.47 5.14
CA LYS A 141 19.60 7.59 4.64
C LYS A 141 18.61 6.73 5.41
N VAL A 142 19.01 5.54 5.82
CA VAL A 142 18.18 4.64 6.62
C VAL A 142 18.94 4.23 7.87
N ARG A 143 18.42 4.65 9.02
CA ARG A 143 19.06 4.35 10.31
C ARG A 143 18.99 2.83 10.59
N PRO A 144 20.10 2.20 11.00
CA PRO A 144 20.06 0.86 11.57
C PRO A 144 19.18 0.87 12.83
N GLN A 145 18.41 -0.21 13.02
CA GLN A 145 17.53 -0.39 14.18
C GLN A 145 18.32 -0.80 15.41
#